data_AF-J2S5A9-F1
#
_entry.id   AF-J2S5A9-F1
#
_cell.length_a   1.000
_cell.length_b   1.000
_cell.length_c   1.000
_cell.angle_alpha   90.00
_cell.angle_beta   90.00
_cell.angle_gamma   90.00
#
_symmetry.space_group_name_H-M   'P 1'
#
loop_
_entity.id
_entity.type
_entity.pdbx_description
1 polymer ?
#
loop_
_entity_poly.entity_id
_entity_poly.type
_entity_poly.pdbx_seq_one_letter_code
_entity_poly.pdbx_strand_id
1 'polypeptide(L)'
;MKLFENYTKDFDNILSKKVRITPELINSQKTINFSRENATELNQRSYSNAQNLPSTIDGPKVLFSYDKETLKKYFGNNKDSFSKITIGPHPDFCNLTSSDYINHHCVSAFIDIKGSTRLIEKYSLLEVRLIKDSLLTLAIEVANQFGGHVHRLQGDGIFLQFVRRDKNPNDAVINALNAVSVLTQFVSVDLSNIMKQYDLKPLKIRAGIDFGEDEKVLWSYYGIAGCEELTTTSLHTDMAAKLQAKANDNCILIGDNIKKLLDLKKEFYSYYQNSDSKEMVYNITPNLTYPFFVFNWKEYLHSLPFIWKVSGSDSLEIKEKDIVIDCYLSDEDGSNIVKYYPNSTSIAKGKKINFKLLRNNKPFVKLDFERIEWRGKNSGKQAENENLLNLDFDKYFDNHTECTVDAKFLGHHYIECKIIRNHLATEKVTFPIFVQ
;
A
#
# COMPACT_ATOMS: atom_id res chain seq x y z
N MET A 1 -6.07 9.95 14.85
CA MET A 1 -6.64 10.19 13.51
C MET A 1 -6.70 8.87 12.76
N LYS A 2 -7.70 8.64 11.90
CA LYS A 2 -7.73 7.45 11.04
C LYS A 2 -7.15 7.78 9.67
N LEU A 3 -6.52 6.79 9.02
CA LEU A 3 -5.87 6.98 7.71
C LEU A 3 -6.90 7.32 6.61
N PHE A 4 -8.16 6.93 6.81
CA PHE A 4 -9.26 7.11 5.89
C PHE A 4 -10.54 7.57 6.62
N GLU A 5 -10.45 8.62 7.44
CA GLU A 5 -11.56 9.07 8.30
C GLU A 5 -12.83 9.45 7.52
N ASN A 6 -12.70 10.18 6.40
CA ASN A 6 -13.83 10.53 5.52
C ASN A 6 -14.55 9.27 4.98
N TYR A 7 -13.78 8.25 4.61
CA TYR A 7 -14.28 7.00 4.04
C TYR A 7 -15.09 6.18 5.04
N THR A 8 -14.74 6.25 6.32
CA THR A 8 -15.49 5.53 7.36
C THR A 8 -16.93 6.05 7.51
N LYS A 9 -17.16 7.35 7.27
CA LYS A 9 -18.50 7.95 7.34
C LYS A 9 -19.41 7.50 6.19
N ASP A 10 -18.85 7.33 5.00
CA ASP A 10 -19.63 6.94 3.82
C ASP A 10 -20.09 5.48 3.88
N PHE A 11 -19.21 4.57 4.34
CA PHE A 11 -19.61 3.19 4.62
C PHE A 11 -20.69 3.13 5.71
N ASP A 12 -20.59 3.94 6.76
CA ASP A 12 -21.59 4.02 7.83
C ASP A 12 -23.00 4.38 7.29
N ASN A 13 -23.08 5.34 6.35
CA ASN A 13 -24.34 5.79 5.76
C ASN A 13 -25.13 4.69 5.01
N ILE A 14 -24.44 3.77 4.34
CA ILE A 14 -25.09 2.64 3.64
C ILE A 14 -25.40 1.51 4.59
N LEU A 15 -24.44 1.16 5.47
CA LEU A 15 -24.64 0.04 6.39
C LEU A 15 -25.78 0.33 7.38
N SER A 16 -26.00 1.61 7.74
CA SER A 16 -27.17 2.08 8.50
C SER A 16 -28.49 2.12 7.73
N LYS A 17 -28.49 1.85 6.42
CA LYS A 17 -29.66 2.00 5.53
C LYS A 17 -30.26 3.42 5.53
N LYS A 18 -29.50 4.44 5.94
CA LYS A 18 -29.90 5.86 5.84
C LYS A 18 -30.03 6.30 4.37
N VAL A 19 -29.27 5.66 3.49
CA VAL A 19 -29.43 5.75 2.04
C VAL A 19 -30.13 4.49 1.54
N ARG A 20 -31.38 4.61 1.10
CA ARG A 20 -32.06 3.53 0.37
C ARG A 20 -31.73 3.65 -1.11
N ILE A 21 -30.97 2.69 -1.64
CA ILE A 21 -30.76 2.56 -3.08
C ILE A 21 -31.97 1.82 -3.65
N THR A 22 -32.99 2.56 -4.09
CA THR A 22 -34.17 1.98 -4.76
C THR A 22 -34.30 2.47 -6.19
N PRO A 23 -34.99 1.71 -7.06
CA PRO A 23 -35.40 2.16 -8.39
C PRO A 23 -36.35 3.37 -8.41
N GLU A 24 -36.92 3.80 -7.27
CA GLU A 24 -38.01 4.79 -7.20
C GLU A 24 -37.60 6.13 -6.54
N LEU A 25 -36.45 6.19 -5.84
CA LEU A 25 -35.78 7.46 -5.51
C LEU A 25 -35.31 8.23 -6.77
N ILE A 26 -35.50 7.61 -7.94
CA ILE A 26 -34.97 7.88 -9.28
C ILE A 26 -35.80 8.90 -10.10
N ASN A 27 -37.06 9.18 -9.76
CA ASN A 27 -37.92 10.03 -10.61
C ASN A 27 -38.02 11.52 -10.21
N SER A 28 -37.49 11.95 -9.05
CA SER A 28 -37.78 13.29 -8.51
C SER A 28 -36.83 14.42 -8.94
N GLN A 29 -35.80 14.14 -9.76
CA GLN A 29 -34.86 15.17 -10.23
C GLN A 29 -34.83 15.42 -11.75
N LYS A 30 -35.81 14.88 -12.50
CA LYS A 30 -36.02 15.30 -13.90
C LYS A 30 -36.44 16.76 -14.07
N THR A 31 -36.85 17.46 -13.01
CA THR A 31 -37.39 18.83 -13.12
C THR A 31 -36.33 19.94 -13.06
N ILE A 32 -35.05 19.65 -12.79
CA ILE A 32 -34.04 20.72 -12.57
C ILE A 32 -32.98 20.83 -13.68
N ASN A 33 -32.69 19.75 -14.43
CA ASN A 33 -31.66 19.81 -15.50
C ASN A 33 -32.20 19.83 -16.94
N PHE A 34 -33.53 19.85 -17.15
CA PHE A 34 -34.14 19.89 -18.49
C PHE A 34 -34.54 21.29 -18.98
N SER A 35 -33.91 22.34 -18.45
CA SER A 35 -34.08 23.72 -18.96
C SER A 35 -32.74 24.36 -19.28
N ARG A 36 -31.92 23.67 -20.08
CA ARG A 36 -30.88 24.28 -20.93
C ARG A 36 -30.28 23.21 -21.85
N GLU A 37 -30.92 23.05 -23.00
CA GLU A 37 -30.30 23.06 -24.33
C GLU A 37 -31.29 22.45 -25.36
N ASN A 38 -31.88 23.38 -26.12
CA ASN A 38 -32.42 23.27 -27.46
C ASN A 38 -33.33 22.09 -27.85
N ALA A 39 -34.59 22.48 -28.06
CA ALA A 39 -35.56 21.83 -28.90
C ALA A 39 -35.09 21.77 -30.37
N THR A 40 -35.09 20.56 -30.92
CA THR A 40 -35.21 20.12 -32.34
C THR A 40 -34.64 18.69 -32.32
N GLU A 41 -35.32 17.60 -32.62
CA GLU A 41 -36.32 17.33 -33.65
C GLU A 41 -37.33 16.28 -33.14
N LEU A 42 -38.60 16.48 -33.49
CA LEU A 42 -39.62 15.43 -33.47
C LEU A 42 -39.60 14.75 -34.85
N ASN A 43 -39.28 13.46 -34.93
CA ASN A 43 -40.27 12.46 -35.35
C ASN A 43 -39.73 11.02 -35.47
N GLN A 44 -40.63 10.11 -35.06
CA GLN A 44 -40.81 8.73 -35.51
C GLN A 44 -39.69 7.72 -35.21
N ARG A 45 -39.94 6.89 -34.18
CA ARG A 45 -39.91 5.44 -34.36
C ARG A 45 -40.85 4.71 -33.40
N SER A 46 -41.56 3.78 -34.01
CA SER A 46 -42.69 2.99 -33.56
C SER A 46 -42.39 2.10 -32.36
N TYR A 47 -43.46 1.74 -31.64
CA TYR A 47 -43.50 0.70 -30.62
C TYR A 47 -42.74 -0.57 -31.03
N SER A 48 -41.70 -0.92 -30.28
CA SER A 48 -41.17 -2.28 -30.20
C SER A 48 -40.74 -2.56 -28.75
N ASN A 49 -41.47 -3.47 -28.09
CA ASN A 49 -41.11 -4.19 -26.86
C ASN A 49 -40.01 -3.58 -25.97
N ALA A 50 -40.39 -2.67 -25.07
CA ALA A 50 -39.53 -2.10 -24.04
C ALA A 50 -39.24 -3.06 -22.87
N GLN A 51 -39.01 -4.35 -23.14
CA GLN A 51 -38.47 -5.27 -22.15
C GLN A 51 -36.99 -5.47 -22.52
N ASN A 52 -36.09 -5.01 -21.64
CA ASN A 52 -34.63 -5.05 -21.72
C ASN A 52 -33.91 -3.80 -22.26
N LEU A 53 -34.40 -2.59 -21.98
CA LEU A 53 -33.48 -1.43 -21.95
C LEU A 53 -32.62 -1.53 -20.68
N PRO A 54 -31.28 -1.38 -20.77
CA PRO A 54 -30.42 -1.37 -19.59
C PRO A 54 -30.84 -0.24 -18.66
N SER A 55 -31.20 -0.58 -17.43
CA SER A 55 -31.51 0.38 -16.38
C SER A 55 -30.25 1.18 -16.04
N THR A 56 -30.34 2.51 -16.06
CA THR A 56 -29.26 3.38 -15.58
C THR A 56 -29.23 3.37 -14.06
N ILE A 57 -28.04 3.23 -13.48
CA ILE A 57 -27.85 3.37 -12.03
C ILE A 57 -27.70 4.87 -11.74
N ASP A 58 -28.71 5.49 -11.14
CA ASP A 58 -28.61 6.84 -10.58
C ASP A 58 -28.16 6.79 -9.12
N GLY A 59 -27.04 7.46 -8.83
CA GLY A 59 -26.34 7.43 -7.53
C GLY A 59 -24.81 7.48 -7.70
N PRO A 60 -24.05 7.67 -6.62
CA PRO A 60 -22.59 7.69 -6.75
C PRO A 60 -22.08 6.30 -7.16
N LYS A 61 -21.16 6.26 -8.13
CA LYS A 61 -20.56 5.01 -8.62
C LYS A 61 -19.89 4.22 -7.49
N VAL A 62 -19.29 4.94 -6.55
CA VAL A 62 -18.53 4.44 -5.40
C VAL A 62 -18.96 5.20 -4.16
N LEU A 63 -18.73 4.63 -2.97
CA LEU A 63 -19.18 5.18 -1.70
C LEU A 63 -18.47 6.47 -1.31
N PHE A 64 -17.27 6.71 -1.80
CA PHE A 64 -16.40 7.76 -1.27
C PHE A 64 -15.67 8.54 -2.38
N SER A 65 -15.26 9.76 -2.04
CA SER A 65 -14.23 10.51 -2.77
C SER A 65 -12.86 10.21 -2.17
N TYR A 66 -11.92 9.69 -2.96
CA TYR A 66 -10.57 9.38 -2.48
C TYR A 66 -9.77 10.66 -2.20
N ASP A 67 -9.56 10.98 -0.92
CA ASP A 67 -8.63 12.00 -0.45
C ASP A 67 -7.18 11.47 -0.43
N LYS A 68 -6.37 11.99 -1.36
CA LYS A 68 -4.94 11.69 -1.52
C LYS A 68 -4.07 12.41 -0.49
N GLU A 69 -4.54 13.50 0.10
CA GLU A 69 -3.70 14.42 0.87
C GLU A 69 -3.20 13.80 2.18
N THR A 70 -4.03 12.96 2.82
CA THR A 70 -3.60 12.23 4.02
C THR A 70 -2.43 11.29 3.73
N LEU A 71 -2.48 10.52 2.64
CA LEU A 71 -1.38 9.63 2.25
C LEU A 71 -0.15 10.41 1.79
N LYS A 72 -0.32 11.49 1.01
CA LYS A 72 0.79 12.37 0.61
C LYS A 72 1.48 13.04 1.78
N LYS A 73 0.74 13.42 2.83
CA LYS A 73 1.30 14.02 4.03
C LYS A 73 2.32 13.09 4.70
N TYR A 74 2.00 11.80 4.80
CA TYR A 74 2.78 10.84 5.56
C TYR A 74 3.80 10.06 4.72
N PHE A 75 3.46 9.72 3.48
CA PHE A 75 4.31 8.93 2.57
C PHE A 75 4.95 9.75 1.45
N GLY A 76 4.59 11.03 1.31
CA GLY A 76 5.04 11.88 0.21
C GLY A 76 4.29 11.61 -1.09
N ASN A 77 4.67 12.35 -2.12
CA ASN A 77 4.18 12.09 -3.48
C ASN A 77 5.07 11.03 -4.14
N ASN A 78 4.50 9.87 -4.47
CA ASN A 78 5.25 8.82 -5.13
C ASN A 78 5.48 9.20 -6.61
N LYS A 79 6.74 9.29 -7.02
CA LYS A 79 7.14 9.64 -8.39
C LYS A 79 6.71 8.57 -9.40
N ASP A 80 6.51 7.36 -8.92
CA ASP A 80 6.04 6.24 -9.72
C ASP A 80 4.51 6.17 -9.72
N SER A 81 3.76 7.13 -9.19
CA SER A 81 2.30 7.15 -9.38
C SER A 81 1.92 7.50 -10.84
N PHE A 82 0.81 6.95 -11.33
CA PHE A 82 0.27 7.34 -12.64
C PHE A 82 -0.69 8.53 -12.51
N SER A 83 -0.54 9.50 -13.39
CA SER A 83 -1.46 10.65 -13.50
C SER A 83 -2.86 10.25 -13.93
N LYS A 84 -2.95 9.25 -14.82
CA LYS A 84 -4.20 8.63 -15.26
C LYS A 84 -4.19 7.15 -14.87
N ILE A 85 -5.19 6.77 -14.07
CA ILE A 85 -5.41 5.37 -13.68
C ILE A 85 -6.11 4.64 -14.83
N THR A 86 -5.53 3.53 -15.27
CA THR A 86 -6.06 2.65 -16.32
C THR A 86 -5.99 1.20 -15.87
N ILE A 87 -6.68 0.31 -16.58
CA ILE A 87 -6.65 -1.15 -16.37
C ILE A 87 -6.09 -1.84 -17.61
N GLY A 88 -5.42 -2.98 -17.43
CA GLY A 88 -4.95 -3.84 -18.52
C GLY A 88 -3.45 -3.70 -18.77
N PRO A 89 -2.98 -3.53 -20.02
CA PRO A 89 -1.56 -3.44 -20.33
C PRO A 89 -0.83 -2.38 -19.50
N HIS A 90 0.31 -2.75 -18.95
CA HIS A 90 1.10 -1.84 -18.11
C HIS A 90 1.69 -0.70 -18.96
N PRO A 91 1.55 0.58 -18.55
CA PRO A 91 1.96 1.72 -19.39
C PRO A 91 3.44 1.72 -19.80
N ASP A 92 4.36 1.30 -18.94
CA ASP A 92 5.80 1.20 -19.27
C ASP A 92 6.13 0.18 -20.38
N PHE A 93 5.18 -0.72 -20.68
CA PHE A 93 5.33 -1.78 -21.67
C PHE A 93 4.28 -1.68 -22.79
N CYS A 94 3.61 -0.52 -22.91
CA CYS A 94 2.53 -0.32 -23.90
C CYS A 94 2.99 -0.35 -25.36
N ASN A 95 4.30 -0.27 -25.62
CA ASN A 95 4.89 -0.30 -26.96
C ASN A 95 5.12 -1.73 -27.48
N LEU A 96 4.93 -2.76 -26.65
CA LEU A 96 5.02 -4.14 -27.12
C LEU A 96 3.84 -4.45 -28.04
N THR A 97 4.09 -5.19 -29.10
CA THR A 97 3.06 -5.77 -29.98
C THR A 97 2.83 -7.24 -29.64
N SER A 98 1.83 -7.86 -30.26
CA SER A 98 1.45 -9.27 -30.02
C SER A 98 2.59 -10.28 -30.22
N SER A 99 3.57 -9.95 -31.06
CA SER A 99 4.75 -10.80 -31.33
C SER A 99 5.99 -10.44 -30.51
N ASP A 100 5.95 -9.32 -29.79
CA ASP A 100 7.11 -8.86 -29.02
C ASP A 100 7.14 -9.50 -27.63
N TYR A 101 8.34 -9.55 -27.07
CA TYR A 101 8.55 -9.87 -25.67
C TYR A 101 9.73 -9.08 -25.11
N ILE A 102 9.75 -8.91 -23.79
CA ILE A 102 10.89 -8.34 -23.08
C ILE A 102 11.04 -8.97 -21.71
N ASN A 103 12.29 -9.21 -21.31
CA ASN A 103 12.63 -9.61 -19.96
C ASN A 103 12.75 -8.36 -19.09
N HIS A 104 11.95 -8.26 -18.02
CA HIS A 104 12.00 -7.14 -17.09
C HIS A 104 11.30 -7.52 -15.78
N HIS A 105 11.87 -7.13 -14.65
CA HIS A 105 11.36 -7.47 -13.34
C HIS A 105 9.91 -7.02 -13.14
N CYS A 106 9.23 -7.68 -12.22
CA CYS A 106 7.88 -7.32 -11.79
C CYS A 106 7.69 -7.70 -10.34
N VAL A 107 7.04 -6.82 -9.58
CA VAL A 107 6.41 -7.18 -8.31
C VAL A 107 4.93 -7.38 -8.56
N SER A 108 4.47 -8.62 -8.42
CA SER A 108 3.07 -8.99 -8.60
C SER A 108 2.38 -9.04 -7.24
N ALA A 109 1.22 -8.39 -7.12
CA ALA A 109 0.39 -8.47 -5.91
C ALA A 109 -1.03 -8.87 -6.27
N PHE A 110 -1.51 -9.96 -5.68
CA PHE A 110 -2.89 -10.42 -5.78
C PHE A 110 -3.59 -10.15 -4.45
N ILE A 111 -4.77 -9.55 -4.50
CA ILE A 111 -5.59 -9.26 -3.32
C ILE A 111 -7.01 -9.76 -3.58
N ASP A 112 -7.55 -10.51 -2.63
CA ASP A 112 -8.91 -11.07 -2.67
C ASP A 112 -9.73 -10.57 -1.47
N ILE A 113 -10.95 -10.08 -1.73
CA ILE A 113 -11.89 -9.67 -0.68
C ILE A 113 -12.77 -10.85 -0.29
N LYS A 114 -12.54 -11.40 0.90
CA LYS A 114 -13.31 -12.52 1.44
C LYS A 114 -14.54 -12.05 2.23
N GLY A 115 -15.62 -12.81 2.09
CA GLY A 115 -16.87 -12.61 2.84
C GLY A 115 -17.89 -11.71 2.14
N SER A 116 -17.52 -11.16 0.98
CA SER A 116 -18.36 -10.25 0.19
C SER A 116 -19.65 -10.90 -0.32
N THR A 117 -19.62 -12.21 -0.60
CA THR A 117 -20.76 -12.99 -1.10
C THR A 117 -21.89 -13.11 -0.07
N ARG A 118 -21.55 -13.14 1.22
CA ARG A 118 -22.54 -13.23 2.31
C ARG A 118 -23.38 -11.97 2.45
N LEU A 119 -22.93 -10.83 1.91
CA LEU A 119 -23.68 -9.58 1.96
C LEU A 119 -25.03 -9.69 1.23
N ILE A 120 -25.16 -10.60 0.26
CA ILE A 120 -26.40 -10.82 -0.49
C ILE A 120 -27.57 -11.30 0.38
N GLU A 121 -27.28 -11.85 1.57
CA GLU A 121 -28.30 -12.28 2.53
C GLU A 121 -29.03 -11.09 3.17
N LYS A 122 -28.38 -9.92 3.25
CA LYS A 122 -28.89 -8.72 3.95
C LYS A 122 -29.08 -7.50 3.05
N TYR A 123 -28.46 -7.49 1.88
CA TYR A 123 -28.39 -6.35 0.96
C TYR A 123 -28.77 -6.78 -0.46
N SER A 124 -29.37 -5.85 -1.21
CA SER A 124 -29.68 -6.02 -2.64
C SER A 124 -28.41 -6.14 -3.48
N LEU A 125 -28.53 -6.67 -4.70
CA LEU A 125 -27.40 -6.76 -5.64
C LEU A 125 -26.74 -5.41 -5.92
N LEU A 126 -27.53 -4.32 -5.95
CA LEU A 126 -27.01 -2.97 -6.16
C LEU A 126 -26.17 -2.48 -4.98
N GLU A 127 -26.63 -2.71 -3.75
CA GLU A 127 -25.89 -2.36 -2.53
C GLU A 127 -24.62 -3.20 -2.41
N VAL A 128 -24.69 -4.51 -2.67
CA VAL A 128 -23.51 -5.39 -2.67
C VAL A 128 -22.50 -4.94 -3.73
N ARG A 129 -22.95 -4.62 -4.95
CA ARG A 129 -22.09 -4.10 -6.02
C ARG A 129 -21.42 -2.79 -5.59
N LEU A 130 -22.16 -1.86 -4.99
CA LEU A 130 -21.61 -0.59 -4.52
C LEU A 130 -20.55 -0.78 -3.43
N ILE A 131 -20.77 -1.68 -2.47
CA ILE A 131 -19.78 -2.02 -1.43
C ILE A 131 -18.50 -2.59 -2.06
N LYS A 132 -18.64 -3.57 -2.97
CA LYS A 132 -17.50 -4.18 -3.66
C LYS A 132 -16.73 -3.18 -4.52
N ASP A 133 -17.42 -2.43 -5.37
CA ASP A 133 -16.83 -1.43 -6.28
C ASP A 133 -16.09 -0.33 -5.51
N SER A 134 -16.58 0.02 -4.33
CA SER A 134 -15.91 0.99 -3.45
C SER A 134 -14.61 0.44 -2.88
N LEU A 135 -14.60 -0.79 -2.38
CA LEU A 135 -13.35 -1.40 -1.88
C LEU A 135 -12.32 -1.60 -2.98
N LEU A 136 -12.76 -2.02 -4.18
CA LEU A 136 -11.87 -2.12 -5.33
C LEU A 136 -11.35 -0.75 -5.74
N THR A 137 -12.20 0.28 -5.77
CA THR A 137 -11.75 1.66 -6.07
C THR A 137 -10.72 2.15 -5.06
N LEU A 138 -10.89 1.83 -3.77
CA LEU A 138 -9.91 2.19 -2.74
C LEU A 138 -8.59 1.47 -2.99
N ALA A 139 -8.65 0.17 -3.30
CA ALA A 139 -7.48 -0.62 -3.64
C ALA A 139 -6.72 -0.05 -4.84
N ILE A 140 -7.44 0.34 -5.89
CA ILE A 140 -6.90 0.95 -7.10
C ILE A 140 -6.21 2.29 -6.79
N GLU A 141 -6.89 3.18 -6.07
CA GLU A 141 -6.37 4.51 -5.75
C GLU A 141 -5.17 4.45 -4.81
N VAL A 142 -5.22 3.60 -3.77
CA VAL A 142 -4.09 3.38 -2.86
C VAL A 142 -2.92 2.73 -3.60
N ALA A 143 -3.16 1.71 -4.43
CA ALA A 143 -2.10 1.10 -5.22
C ALA A 143 -1.42 2.12 -6.13
N ASN A 144 -2.19 2.93 -6.87
CA ASN A 144 -1.64 3.98 -7.72
C ASN A 144 -0.87 5.03 -6.94
N GLN A 145 -1.33 5.43 -5.75
CA GLN A 145 -0.62 6.37 -4.88
C GLN A 145 0.78 5.85 -4.47
N PHE A 146 0.97 4.53 -4.44
CA PHE A 146 2.27 3.88 -4.24
C PHE A 146 2.90 3.39 -5.56
N GLY A 147 2.39 3.78 -6.72
CA GLY A 147 2.97 3.43 -8.03
C GLY A 147 2.62 2.05 -8.60
N GLY A 148 1.60 1.40 -8.03
CA GLY A 148 1.02 0.18 -8.58
C GLY A 148 0.09 0.45 -9.77
N HIS A 149 0.15 -0.41 -10.78
CA HIS A 149 -0.76 -0.46 -11.91
C HIS A 149 -1.78 -1.59 -11.74
N VAL A 150 -3.01 -1.36 -12.21
CA VAL A 150 -4.07 -2.38 -12.17
C VAL A 150 -4.01 -3.20 -13.45
N HIS A 151 -3.59 -4.46 -13.35
CA HIS A 151 -3.61 -5.34 -14.50
C HIS A 151 -5.03 -5.88 -14.76
N ARG A 152 -5.70 -6.40 -13.72
CA ARG A 152 -7.02 -7.03 -13.85
C ARG A 152 -7.87 -6.91 -12.58
N LEU A 153 -9.19 -6.79 -12.77
CA LEU A 153 -10.22 -6.97 -11.74
C LEU A 153 -10.92 -8.32 -11.99
N GLN A 154 -11.00 -9.16 -10.97
CA GLN A 154 -11.58 -10.51 -11.06
C GLN A 154 -12.71 -10.65 -10.04
N GLY A 155 -13.87 -10.06 -10.34
CA GLY A 155 -14.97 -10.00 -9.38
C GLY A 155 -14.61 -9.12 -8.19
N ASP A 156 -14.31 -9.73 -7.04
CA ASP A 156 -13.87 -9.08 -5.81
C ASP A 156 -12.36 -9.24 -5.53
N GLY A 157 -11.61 -9.78 -6.50
CA GLY A 157 -10.15 -9.80 -6.52
C GLY A 157 -9.54 -8.72 -7.43
N ILE A 158 -8.31 -8.34 -7.13
CA ILE A 158 -7.51 -7.40 -7.92
C ILE A 158 -6.08 -7.92 -8.09
N PHE A 159 -5.58 -7.85 -9.32
CA PHE A 159 -4.18 -8.12 -9.66
C PHE A 159 -3.48 -6.80 -9.99
N LEU A 160 -2.46 -6.49 -9.20
CA LEU A 160 -1.64 -5.30 -9.28
C LEU A 160 -0.21 -5.67 -9.70
N GLN A 161 0.41 -4.77 -10.47
CA GLN A 161 1.81 -4.84 -10.85
C GLN A 161 2.51 -3.57 -10.36
N PHE A 162 3.60 -3.71 -9.62
CA PHE A 162 4.48 -2.60 -9.25
C PHE A 162 5.79 -2.77 -10.02
N VAL A 163 6.01 -1.86 -10.96
CA VAL A 163 7.19 -1.85 -11.83
C VAL A 163 7.32 -0.48 -12.49
N ARG A 164 8.56 -0.04 -12.66
CA ARG A 164 8.91 1.09 -13.52
C ARG A 164 10.16 0.75 -14.28
N ARG A 165 10.20 1.11 -15.56
CA ARG A 165 11.45 1.08 -16.32
C ARG A 165 12.42 2.08 -15.71
N ASP A 166 13.70 1.70 -15.69
CA ASP A 166 14.80 2.55 -15.24
C ASP A 166 14.73 2.97 -13.75
N LYS A 167 14.00 2.20 -12.92
CA LYS A 167 13.94 2.36 -11.45
C LYS A 167 14.52 1.15 -10.74
N ASN A 168 14.90 1.34 -9.49
CA ASN A 168 15.42 0.25 -8.68
C ASN A 168 14.27 -0.70 -8.29
N PRO A 169 14.41 -2.03 -8.43
CA PRO A 169 13.37 -2.98 -8.06
C PRO A 169 13.00 -2.95 -6.56
N ASN A 170 13.90 -2.50 -5.69
CA ASN A 170 13.63 -2.32 -4.26
C ASN A 170 12.48 -1.32 -4.05
N ASP A 171 12.41 -0.26 -4.85
CA ASP A 171 11.32 0.73 -4.79
C ASP A 171 9.98 0.05 -5.08
N ALA A 172 9.90 -0.78 -6.12
CA ALA A 172 8.70 -1.52 -6.47
C ALA A 172 8.23 -2.46 -5.34
N VAL A 173 9.17 -3.13 -4.65
CA VAL A 173 8.83 -4.00 -3.52
C VAL A 173 8.35 -3.18 -2.32
N ILE A 174 9.05 -2.11 -1.96
CA ILE A 174 8.65 -1.20 -0.86
C ILE A 174 7.26 -0.64 -1.12
N ASN A 175 7.00 -0.19 -2.35
CA ASN A 175 5.71 0.31 -2.82
C ASN A 175 4.59 -0.72 -2.65
N ALA A 176 4.82 -1.96 -3.08
CA ALA A 176 3.85 -3.05 -2.91
C ALA A 176 3.56 -3.34 -1.43
N LEU A 177 4.61 -3.43 -0.59
CA LEU A 177 4.45 -3.67 0.85
C LEU A 177 3.67 -2.54 1.52
N ASN A 178 3.96 -1.27 1.21
CA ASN A 178 3.22 -0.12 1.71
C ASN A 178 1.73 -0.16 1.30
N ALA A 179 1.45 -0.32 0.00
CA ALA A 179 0.09 -0.31 -0.53
C ALA A 179 -0.78 -1.40 0.11
N VAL A 180 -0.29 -2.65 0.12
CA VAL A 180 -1.06 -3.79 0.64
C VAL A 180 -1.18 -3.72 2.16
N SER A 181 -0.18 -3.23 2.89
CA SER A 181 -0.27 -3.04 4.34
C SER A 181 -1.32 -1.99 4.72
N VAL A 182 -1.32 -0.84 4.02
CA VAL A 182 -2.30 0.23 4.24
C VAL A 182 -3.73 -0.26 3.95
N LEU A 183 -3.93 -0.99 2.85
CA LEU A 183 -5.22 -1.60 2.53
C LEU A 183 -5.65 -2.64 3.56
N THR A 184 -4.72 -3.46 4.03
CA THR A 184 -5.00 -4.47 5.07
C THR A 184 -5.39 -3.82 6.38
N GLN A 185 -4.70 -2.75 6.79
CA GLN A 185 -5.05 -1.98 8.00
C GLN A 185 -6.49 -1.43 7.89
N PHE A 186 -6.83 -0.79 6.77
CA PHE A 186 -8.17 -0.23 6.58
C PHE A 186 -9.27 -1.30 6.65
N VAL A 187 -9.13 -2.40 5.91
CA VAL A 187 -10.18 -3.44 5.89
C VAL A 187 -10.27 -4.16 7.23
N SER A 188 -9.12 -4.51 7.83
CA SER A 188 -9.08 -5.34 9.04
C SER A 188 -9.50 -4.59 10.30
N VAL A 189 -9.31 -3.27 10.35
CA VAL A 189 -9.58 -2.43 11.51
C VAL A 189 -10.75 -1.49 11.24
N ASP A 190 -10.58 -0.52 10.34
CA ASP A 190 -11.54 0.57 10.17
C ASP A 190 -12.88 0.07 9.64
N LEU A 191 -12.88 -0.62 8.49
CA LEU A 191 -14.10 -1.17 7.90
C LEU A 191 -14.75 -2.23 8.80
N SER A 192 -13.92 -3.11 9.37
CA SER A 192 -14.35 -4.14 10.30
C SER A 192 -15.10 -3.57 11.50
N ASN A 193 -14.65 -2.44 12.05
CA ASN A 193 -15.31 -1.76 13.16
C ASN A 193 -16.68 -1.18 12.75
N ILE A 194 -16.79 -0.56 11.57
CA ILE A 194 -18.06 -0.04 11.07
C ILE A 194 -19.04 -1.19 10.84
N MET A 195 -18.61 -2.26 10.18
CA MET A 195 -19.47 -3.41 9.89
C MET A 195 -20.03 -4.08 11.15
N LYS A 196 -19.23 -4.18 12.22
CA LYS A 196 -19.68 -4.73 13.51
C LYS A 196 -20.77 -3.88 14.16
N GLN A 197 -20.78 -2.56 13.97
CA GLN A 197 -21.83 -1.68 14.51
C GLN A 197 -23.21 -2.01 13.94
N TYR A 198 -23.27 -2.70 12.79
CA TYR A 198 -24.49 -3.10 12.11
C TYR A 198 -24.73 -4.62 12.14
N ASP A 199 -24.11 -5.34 13.10
CA ASP A 199 -24.20 -6.79 13.23
C ASP A 199 -23.86 -7.55 11.93
N LEU A 200 -22.88 -7.02 11.19
CA LEU A 200 -22.36 -7.66 9.99
C LEU A 200 -21.05 -8.34 10.32
N LYS A 201 -20.86 -9.53 9.73
CA LYS A 201 -19.56 -10.18 9.74
C LYS A 201 -18.59 -9.31 8.92
N PRO A 202 -17.43 -8.89 9.49
CA PRO A 202 -16.47 -8.08 8.78
C PRO A 202 -15.97 -8.73 7.50
N LEU A 203 -15.83 -7.92 6.45
CA LEU A 203 -15.03 -8.29 5.29
C LEU A 203 -13.56 -8.47 5.69
N LYS A 204 -12.86 -9.30 4.92
CA LYS A 204 -11.45 -9.62 5.11
C LYS A 204 -10.73 -9.48 3.78
N ILE A 205 -9.44 -9.23 3.81
CA ILE A 205 -8.61 -9.38 2.62
C ILE A 205 -7.54 -10.44 2.81
N ARG A 206 -7.18 -11.08 1.71
CA ARG A 206 -6.06 -12.01 1.61
C ARG A 206 -5.15 -11.49 0.52
N ALA A 207 -3.85 -11.45 0.78
CA ALA A 207 -2.90 -10.96 -0.21
C ALA A 207 -1.69 -11.85 -0.35
N GLY A 208 -1.17 -11.92 -1.57
CA GLY A 208 0.08 -12.56 -1.92
C GLY A 208 0.91 -11.62 -2.78
N ILE A 209 2.19 -11.46 -2.43
CA ILE A 209 3.12 -10.58 -3.13
C ILE A 209 4.38 -11.37 -3.45
N ASP A 210 4.89 -11.26 -4.66
CA ASP A 210 6.19 -11.82 -5.00
C ASP A 210 6.95 -10.94 -6.00
N PHE A 211 8.27 -11.11 -6.01
CA PHE A 211 9.19 -10.37 -6.86
C PHE A 211 9.95 -11.32 -7.78
N GLY A 212 9.88 -11.07 -9.08
CA GLY A 212 10.75 -11.71 -10.06
C GLY A 212 11.73 -10.72 -10.66
N GLU A 213 13.00 -11.11 -10.72
CA GLU A 213 14.10 -10.37 -11.37
C GLU A 213 13.95 -10.37 -12.90
N ASP A 214 14.71 -9.51 -13.59
CA ASP A 214 14.59 -9.27 -15.04
C ASP A 214 14.62 -10.57 -15.86
N GLU A 215 15.57 -11.46 -15.61
CA GLU A 215 15.74 -12.71 -16.35
C GLU A 215 14.68 -13.76 -16.01
N LYS A 216 13.88 -13.54 -14.96
CA LYS A 216 12.85 -14.46 -14.46
C LYS A 216 11.44 -14.02 -14.81
N VAL A 217 11.27 -12.91 -15.51
CA VAL A 217 9.97 -12.33 -15.86
C VAL A 217 9.96 -11.94 -17.33
N LEU A 218 9.20 -12.67 -18.13
CA LEU A 218 8.99 -12.39 -19.55
C LEU A 218 7.65 -11.68 -19.74
N TRP A 219 7.68 -10.41 -20.16
CA TRP A 219 6.49 -9.65 -20.56
C TRP A 219 6.17 -9.95 -22.02
N SER A 220 4.96 -10.40 -22.30
CA SER A 220 4.47 -10.63 -23.66
C SER A 220 2.94 -10.66 -23.69
N TYR A 221 2.38 -10.55 -24.89
CA TYR A 221 0.95 -10.71 -25.09
C TYR A 221 0.55 -12.18 -25.13
N TYR A 222 -0.49 -12.53 -24.38
CA TYR A 222 -1.13 -13.83 -24.38
C TYR A 222 -2.51 -13.71 -25.02
N GLY A 223 -2.88 -14.66 -25.88
CA GLY A 223 -4.21 -14.72 -26.49
C GLY A 223 -4.14 -14.61 -28.01
N ILE A 224 -5.23 -14.09 -28.59
CA ILE A 224 -5.35 -13.86 -30.04
C ILE A 224 -5.62 -12.38 -30.29
N ALA A 225 -5.30 -11.90 -31.49
CA ALA A 225 -5.53 -10.49 -31.85
C ALA A 225 -6.96 -10.04 -31.52
N GLY A 226 -7.09 -8.94 -30.76
CA GLY A 226 -8.38 -8.40 -30.29
C GLY A 226 -8.95 -9.06 -29.03
N CYS A 227 -8.34 -10.15 -28.54
CA CYS A 227 -8.63 -10.82 -27.28
C CYS A 227 -7.31 -11.30 -26.66
N GLU A 228 -6.45 -10.34 -26.34
CA GLU A 228 -5.12 -10.57 -25.81
C GLU A 228 -4.83 -9.66 -24.62
N GLU A 229 -3.88 -10.07 -23.80
CA GLU A 229 -3.44 -9.31 -22.64
C GLU A 229 -1.93 -9.30 -22.52
N LEU A 230 -1.37 -8.13 -22.23
CA LEU A 230 0.04 -8.01 -21.89
C LEU A 230 0.23 -8.48 -20.45
N THR A 231 0.86 -9.63 -20.28
CA THR A 231 1.04 -10.26 -18.97
C THR A 231 2.48 -10.71 -18.78
N THR A 232 2.78 -11.23 -17.60
CA THR A 232 4.11 -11.74 -17.23
C THR A 232 4.10 -13.26 -17.17
N THR A 233 5.01 -13.89 -17.93
CA THR A 233 5.35 -15.30 -17.77
C THR A 233 6.44 -15.40 -16.71
N SER A 234 6.07 -15.81 -15.50
CA SER A 234 7.02 -15.96 -14.39
C SER A 234 6.49 -16.85 -13.30
N LEU A 235 7.39 -17.68 -12.73
CA LEU A 235 7.10 -18.38 -11.48
C LEU A 235 6.65 -17.41 -10.38
N HIS A 236 7.21 -16.20 -10.34
CA HIS A 236 6.94 -15.23 -9.29
C HIS A 236 5.54 -14.62 -9.42
N THR A 237 5.09 -14.35 -10.64
CA THR A 237 3.70 -13.93 -10.88
C THR A 237 2.72 -15.03 -10.44
N ASP A 238 3.00 -16.28 -10.79
CA ASP A 238 2.18 -17.42 -10.35
C ASP A 238 2.21 -17.60 -8.84
N MET A 239 3.37 -17.40 -8.19
CA MET A 239 3.49 -17.53 -6.75
C MET A 239 2.70 -16.46 -6.02
N ALA A 240 2.70 -15.21 -6.47
CA ALA A 240 1.88 -14.17 -5.85
C ALA A 240 0.39 -14.58 -5.77
N ALA A 241 -0.17 -15.16 -6.84
CA ALA A 241 -1.54 -15.67 -6.84
C ALA A 241 -1.73 -16.89 -5.90
N LYS A 242 -0.81 -17.86 -5.93
CA LYS A 242 -0.88 -19.06 -5.06
C LYS A 242 -0.74 -18.70 -3.57
N LEU A 243 0.14 -17.73 -3.26
CA LEU A 243 0.32 -17.18 -1.92
C LEU A 243 -0.93 -16.44 -1.45
N GLN A 244 -1.58 -15.66 -2.31
CA GLN A 244 -2.87 -15.02 -1.98
C GLN A 244 -3.92 -16.07 -1.62
N ALA A 245 -4.07 -17.11 -2.44
CA ALA A 245 -5.05 -18.16 -2.21
C ALA A 245 -4.82 -18.91 -0.88
N LYS A 246 -3.55 -19.06 -0.49
CA LYS A 246 -3.11 -19.71 0.75
C LYS A 246 -3.25 -18.82 1.99
N ALA A 247 -3.25 -17.49 1.82
CA ALA A 247 -3.25 -16.57 2.95
C ALA A 247 -4.48 -16.72 3.86
N ASN A 248 -4.26 -16.62 5.18
CA ASN A 248 -5.33 -16.50 6.17
C ASN A 248 -6.01 -15.12 6.09
N ASP A 249 -7.17 -15.00 6.74
CA ASP A 249 -7.93 -13.74 6.76
C ASP A 249 -7.07 -12.59 7.33
N ASN A 250 -6.97 -11.49 6.58
CA ASN A 250 -6.15 -10.31 6.87
C ASN A 250 -4.63 -10.58 6.95
N CYS A 251 -4.16 -11.63 6.28
CA CYS A 251 -2.73 -11.93 6.13
C CYS A 251 -2.22 -11.55 4.73
N ILE A 252 -0.95 -11.15 4.72
CA ILE A 252 -0.15 -10.92 3.51
C ILE A 252 0.93 -11.99 3.51
N LEU A 253 0.99 -12.80 2.46
CA LEU A 253 2.09 -13.72 2.22
C LEU A 253 3.07 -13.13 1.22
N ILE A 254 4.36 -13.27 1.47
CA ILE A 254 5.43 -12.79 0.61
C ILE A 254 6.37 -13.93 0.19
N GLY A 255 6.84 -13.90 -1.05
CA GLY A 255 7.88 -14.82 -1.50
C GLY A 255 9.26 -14.51 -0.92
N ASP A 256 10.16 -15.50 -0.93
CA ASP A 256 11.53 -15.35 -0.42
C ASP A 256 12.37 -14.32 -1.18
N ASN A 257 12.05 -14.08 -2.45
CA ASN A 257 12.71 -13.05 -3.25
C ASN A 257 12.54 -11.65 -2.66
N ILE A 258 11.36 -11.31 -2.13
CA ILE A 258 11.12 -10.03 -1.43
C ILE A 258 12.03 -9.89 -0.21
N LYS A 259 12.11 -10.96 0.60
CA LYS A 259 12.93 -10.98 1.81
C LYS A 259 14.42 -10.82 1.47
N LYS A 260 14.90 -11.52 0.44
CA LYS A 260 16.30 -11.45 -0.01
C LYS A 260 16.64 -10.09 -0.59
N LEU A 261 15.80 -9.56 -1.48
CA LEU A 261 16.03 -8.30 -2.17
C LEU A 261 16.20 -7.14 -1.18
N LEU A 262 15.33 -7.05 -0.17
CA LEU A 262 15.36 -5.96 0.81
C LEU A 262 16.19 -6.27 2.06
N ASP A 263 16.85 -7.43 2.14
CA ASP A 263 17.42 -8.00 3.36
C ASP A 263 16.51 -7.75 4.58
N LEU A 264 15.25 -8.19 4.41
CA LEU A 264 14.14 -7.76 5.24
C LEU A 264 14.37 -8.10 6.72
N LYS A 265 14.11 -7.12 7.60
CA LYS A 265 14.28 -7.28 9.04
C LYS A 265 13.45 -8.46 9.57
N LYS A 266 14.04 -9.28 10.45
CA LYS A 266 13.41 -10.48 11.05
C LYS A 266 12.05 -10.21 11.71
N GLU A 267 11.83 -9.00 12.22
CA GLU A 267 10.56 -8.60 12.85
C GLU A 267 9.40 -8.48 11.85
N PHE A 268 9.71 -8.23 10.57
CA PHE A 268 8.71 -7.99 9.53
C PHE A 268 8.20 -9.26 8.86
N TYR A 269 8.71 -10.43 9.23
CA TYR A 269 8.20 -11.68 8.68
C TYR A 269 8.19 -12.79 9.72
N SER A 270 7.32 -13.77 9.49
CA SER A 270 7.26 -14.99 10.27
C SER A 270 7.04 -16.19 9.35
N TYR A 271 7.35 -17.39 9.83
CA TYR A 271 7.06 -18.61 9.09
C TYR A 271 5.56 -18.86 9.09
N TYR A 272 5.04 -19.30 7.95
CA TYR A 272 3.63 -19.66 7.84
C TYR A 272 3.31 -20.84 8.76
N GLN A 273 2.24 -20.70 9.55
CA GLN A 273 1.74 -21.74 10.43
C GLN A 273 0.30 -22.05 10.02
N ASN A 274 0.03 -23.32 9.70
CA ASN A 274 -1.32 -23.84 9.57
C ASN A 274 -1.67 -24.67 10.81
N SER A 275 -2.95 -25.00 10.98
CA SER A 275 -3.50 -25.84 12.07
C SER A 275 -2.72 -27.14 12.31
N ASP A 276 -2.08 -27.68 11.26
CA ASP A 276 -1.47 -29.01 11.30
C ASP A 276 0.05 -29.03 11.03
N SER A 277 0.67 -27.90 10.62
CA SER A 277 2.12 -27.85 10.37
C SER A 277 2.67 -26.43 10.19
N LYS A 278 3.99 -26.27 10.37
CA LYS A 278 4.76 -25.10 9.93
C LYS A 278 5.26 -25.34 8.51
N GLU A 279 4.49 -24.91 7.52
CA GLU A 279 4.92 -24.98 6.13
C GLU A 279 5.86 -23.80 5.82
N MET A 280 7.11 -24.12 5.50
CA MET A 280 8.13 -23.09 5.21
C MET A 280 8.35 -22.88 3.71
N VAL A 281 7.79 -23.77 2.88
CA VAL A 281 7.99 -23.79 1.44
C VAL A 281 6.72 -24.21 0.72
N TYR A 282 6.48 -23.62 -0.45
CA TYR A 282 5.44 -24.03 -1.38
C TYR A 282 6.00 -25.12 -2.29
N ASN A 283 5.38 -26.30 -2.31
CA ASN A 283 5.81 -27.39 -3.20
C ASN A 283 5.23 -27.15 -4.60
N ILE A 284 6.09 -26.76 -5.55
CA ILE A 284 5.69 -26.54 -6.96
C ILE A 284 5.69 -27.87 -7.69
N THR A 285 6.76 -28.65 -7.51
CA THR A 285 6.90 -30.03 -7.95
C THR A 285 7.57 -30.83 -6.83
N PRO A 286 7.66 -32.18 -6.91
CA PRO A 286 8.38 -32.97 -5.90
C PRO A 286 9.84 -32.55 -5.68
N ASN A 287 10.48 -31.91 -6.67
CA ASN A 287 11.88 -31.50 -6.65
C ASN A 287 12.09 -29.98 -6.61
N LEU A 288 11.01 -29.19 -6.67
CA LEU A 288 11.07 -27.73 -6.71
C LEU A 288 10.17 -27.15 -5.64
N THR A 289 10.79 -26.51 -4.66
CA THR A 289 10.12 -25.83 -3.55
C THR A 289 10.44 -24.34 -3.56
N TYR A 290 9.51 -23.54 -3.08
CA TYR A 290 9.64 -22.09 -3.04
C TYR A 290 9.38 -21.55 -1.63
N PRO A 291 10.40 -21.03 -0.92
CA PRO A 291 10.19 -20.49 0.42
C PRO A 291 9.30 -19.26 0.40
N PHE A 292 8.46 -19.12 1.42
CA PHE A 292 7.55 -17.99 1.57
C PHE A 292 7.30 -17.70 3.05
N PHE A 293 6.80 -16.50 3.34
CA PHE A 293 6.64 -16.01 4.70
C PHE A 293 5.32 -15.26 4.89
N VAL A 294 4.84 -15.22 6.13
CA VAL A 294 3.82 -14.25 6.54
C VAL A 294 4.53 -12.91 6.74
N PHE A 295 4.08 -11.87 6.04
CA PHE A 295 4.56 -10.52 6.27
C PHE A 295 3.82 -9.91 7.47
N ASN A 296 4.57 -9.55 8.50
CA ASN A 296 4.06 -8.96 9.73
C ASN A 296 3.75 -7.47 9.51
N TRP A 297 2.76 -7.20 8.67
CA TRP A 297 2.41 -5.85 8.21
C TRP A 297 2.11 -4.87 9.35
N LYS A 298 1.65 -5.34 10.52
CA LYS A 298 1.46 -4.50 11.70
C LYS A 298 2.77 -3.97 12.27
N GLU A 299 3.78 -4.84 12.40
CA GLU A 299 5.12 -4.46 12.86
C GLU A 299 5.78 -3.54 11.83
N TYR A 300 5.59 -3.83 10.54
CA TYR A 300 6.04 -2.95 9.46
C TYR A 300 5.42 -1.56 9.54
N LEU A 301 4.09 -1.45 9.67
CA LEU A 301 3.43 -0.15 9.81
C LEU A 301 3.82 0.55 11.11
N HIS A 302 3.94 -0.17 12.22
CA HIS A 302 4.37 0.37 13.50
C HIS A 302 5.82 0.91 13.48
N SER A 303 6.62 0.53 12.49
CA SER A 303 7.93 1.16 12.27
C SER A 303 7.85 2.63 11.86
N LEU A 304 6.73 3.05 11.28
CA LEU A 304 6.52 4.41 10.77
C LEU A 304 6.32 5.39 11.93
N PRO A 305 6.92 6.59 11.88
CA PRO A 305 6.98 7.51 13.03
C PRO A 305 5.62 8.08 13.47
N PHE A 306 4.60 7.94 12.63
CA PHE A 306 3.24 8.45 12.84
C PHE A 306 2.23 7.34 13.19
N ILE A 307 2.63 6.07 13.24
CA ILE A 307 1.74 4.93 13.53
C ILE A 307 2.00 4.37 14.92
N TRP A 308 0.93 4.12 15.66
CA TRP A 308 0.97 3.71 17.06
C TRP A 308 0.09 2.52 17.33
N LYS A 309 0.53 1.64 18.22
CA LYS A 309 -0.31 0.58 18.78
C LYS A 309 -1.17 1.16 19.90
N VAL A 310 -2.49 0.99 19.80
CA VAL A 310 -3.42 1.41 20.84
C VAL A 310 -3.28 0.49 22.05
N SER A 311 -3.02 1.06 23.23
CA SER A 311 -2.83 0.33 24.49
C SER A 311 -3.94 -0.71 24.73
N GLY A 312 -3.55 -1.95 24.99
CA GLY A 312 -4.49 -3.05 25.26
C GLY A 312 -5.18 -3.64 24.02
N SER A 313 -4.78 -3.25 22.80
CA SER A 313 -5.32 -3.82 21.57
C SER A 313 -4.24 -4.08 20.52
N ASP A 314 -4.55 -4.92 19.52
CA ASP A 314 -3.73 -5.08 18.32
C ASP A 314 -4.10 -4.12 17.18
N SER A 315 -4.77 -3.01 17.51
CA SER A 315 -5.14 -1.98 16.55
C SER A 315 -4.06 -0.90 16.44
N LEU A 316 -3.91 -0.36 15.23
CA LEU A 316 -3.00 0.72 14.91
C LEU A 316 -3.78 2.03 14.68
N GLU A 317 -3.24 3.15 15.14
CA GLU A 317 -3.77 4.49 14.92
C GLU A 317 -2.70 5.46 14.41
N ILE A 318 -3.12 6.52 13.73
CA ILE A 318 -2.23 7.63 13.38
C ILE A 318 -2.25 8.66 14.50
N LYS A 319 -1.07 9.00 15.01
CA LYS A 319 -0.88 10.06 16.00
C LYS A 319 0.36 10.88 15.69
N GLU A 320 0.16 12.19 15.63
CA GLU A 320 1.24 13.15 15.46
C GLU A 320 1.92 13.41 16.80
N LYS A 321 3.26 13.46 16.76
CA LYS A 321 4.08 13.87 17.89
C LYS A 321 4.45 15.34 17.73
N ASP A 322 4.58 16.02 18.87
CA ASP A 322 5.13 17.37 18.91
C ASP A 322 6.57 17.40 18.40
N ILE A 323 7.33 16.34 18.67
CA ILE A 323 8.72 16.20 18.21
C ILE A 323 8.80 15.10 17.15
N VAL A 324 9.36 15.45 15.99
CA VAL A 324 9.55 14.55 14.85
C VAL A 324 10.94 14.71 14.25
N ILE A 325 11.35 13.71 13.47
CA ILE A 325 12.55 13.76 12.63
C ILE A 325 12.11 14.02 11.19
N ASP A 326 12.67 15.05 10.58
CA ASP A 326 12.58 15.32 9.15
C ASP A 326 13.86 14.78 8.48
N CYS A 327 13.72 14.20 7.28
CA CYS A 327 14.81 13.52 6.59
C CYS A 327 15.03 14.09 5.19
N TYR A 328 16.29 14.32 4.83
CA TYR A 328 16.71 14.82 3.52
C TYR A 328 17.89 14.01 3.00
N LEU A 329 17.85 13.64 1.72
CA LEU A 329 18.96 12.97 1.04
C LEU A 329 19.74 13.99 0.24
N SER A 330 21.05 13.80 0.17
CA SER A 330 21.93 14.54 -0.73
C SER A 330 22.97 13.62 -1.36
N ASP A 331 23.61 14.11 -2.41
CA ASP A 331 24.80 13.50 -2.98
C ASP A 331 25.98 13.56 -1.99
N GLU A 332 27.05 12.82 -2.28
CA GLU A 332 28.27 12.78 -1.45
C GLU A 332 28.90 14.16 -1.26
N ASP A 333 28.78 15.02 -2.28
CA ASP A 333 29.26 16.41 -2.28
C ASP A 333 28.29 17.40 -1.59
N GLY A 334 27.14 16.92 -1.10
CA GLY A 334 26.11 17.74 -0.46
C GLY A 334 25.13 18.41 -1.42
N SER A 335 25.23 18.16 -2.74
CA SER A 335 24.30 18.67 -3.73
C SER A 335 23.00 17.84 -3.81
N ASN A 336 22.02 18.31 -4.59
CA ASN A 336 20.76 17.60 -4.88
C ASN A 336 19.95 17.20 -3.63
N ILE A 337 19.76 18.16 -2.71
CA ILE A 337 19.01 17.94 -1.47
C ILE A 337 17.52 17.70 -1.78
N VAL A 338 17.02 16.51 -1.42
CA VAL A 338 15.62 16.13 -1.60
C VAL A 338 15.03 15.62 -0.30
N LYS A 339 13.78 16.01 0.01
CA LYS A 339 13.06 15.48 1.18
C LYS A 339 12.78 13.98 0.97
N TYR A 340 12.99 13.20 2.01
CA TYR A 340 12.71 11.78 2.06
C TYR A 340 11.63 11.48 3.09
N TYR A 341 10.68 10.63 2.71
CA TYR A 341 9.57 10.23 3.57
C TYR A 341 9.84 8.82 4.13
N PRO A 342 9.40 8.51 5.36
CA PRO A 342 9.64 7.22 5.99
C PRO A 342 9.25 6.06 5.08
N ASN A 343 10.18 5.15 4.80
CA ASN A 343 10.00 3.99 3.91
C ASN A 343 9.34 4.32 2.55
N SER A 344 9.60 5.49 1.95
CA SER A 344 8.98 5.85 0.66
C SER A 344 9.63 5.18 -0.54
N THR A 345 10.96 5.02 -0.51
CA THR A 345 11.80 4.45 -1.58
C THR A 345 13.06 3.86 -0.93
N SER A 346 13.84 3.06 -1.65
CA SER A 346 15.20 2.73 -1.22
C SER A 346 16.18 3.86 -1.49
N ILE A 347 17.18 3.98 -0.63
CA ILE A 347 18.25 4.97 -0.73
C ILE A 347 19.48 4.29 -1.33
N ALA A 348 20.00 4.84 -2.43
CA ALA A 348 21.25 4.37 -3.03
C ALA A 348 22.43 4.51 -2.05
N LYS A 349 23.29 3.49 -1.98
CA LYS A 349 24.55 3.57 -1.24
C LYS A 349 25.40 4.76 -1.69
N GLY A 350 26.17 5.30 -0.74
CA GLY A 350 26.99 6.50 -0.93
C GLY A 350 26.23 7.82 -0.69
N LYS A 351 24.89 7.83 -0.80
CA LYS A 351 24.11 9.04 -0.47
C LYS A 351 24.27 9.43 1.00
N LYS A 352 24.24 10.73 1.27
CA LYS A 352 24.15 11.28 2.62
C LYS A 352 22.69 11.38 3.03
N ILE A 353 22.42 11.02 4.28
CA ILE A 353 21.11 11.08 4.90
C ILE A 353 21.18 12.08 6.04
N ASN A 354 20.48 13.20 5.90
CA ASN A 354 20.47 14.31 6.82
C ASN A 354 19.16 14.29 7.61
N PHE A 355 19.26 14.08 8.92
CA PHE A 355 18.15 14.10 9.86
C PHE A 355 18.12 15.41 10.61
N LYS A 356 16.93 16.02 10.72
CA LYS A 356 16.72 17.27 11.45
C LYS A 356 15.58 17.10 12.44
N LEU A 357 15.78 17.52 13.68
CA LEU A 357 14.70 17.55 14.66
C LEU A 357 13.78 18.74 14.40
N LEU A 358 12.48 18.49 14.51
CA LEU A 358 11.46 19.51 14.53
C LEU A 358 10.67 19.43 15.83
N ARG A 359 10.25 20.57 16.35
CA ARG A 359 9.25 20.71 17.42
C ARG A 359 8.08 21.53 16.90
N ASN A 360 6.88 20.97 16.87
CA ASN A 360 5.66 21.58 16.33
C ASN A 360 5.87 22.13 14.91
N ASN A 361 6.46 21.32 14.03
CA ASN A 361 6.81 21.64 12.64
C ASN A 361 7.79 22.83 12.46
N LYS A 362 8.50 23.25 13.51
CA LYS A 362 9.57 24.25 13.44
C LYS A 362 10.92 23.63 13.78
N PRO A 363 12.04 24.18 13.28
CA PRO A 363 13.38 23.73 13.67
C PRO A 363 13.50 23.60 15.18
N PHE A 364 13.96 22.44 15.64
CA PHE A 364 14.09 22.18 17.06
C PHE A 364 15.17 23.09 17.67
N VAL A 365 14.80 23.80 18.74
CA VAL A 365 15.74 24.57 19.54
C VAL A 365 15.90 23.86 20.89
N LYS A 366 17.12 23.40 21.17
CA LYS A 366 17.45 22.71 22.42
C LYS A 366 17.35 23.67 23.60
N LEU A 367 16.65 23.26 24.64
CA LEU A 367 16.61 23.99 25.91
C LEU A 367 17.81 23.61 26.79
N ASP A 368 18.20 24.47 27.71
CA ASP A 368 19.41 24.26 28.55
C ASP A 368 19.36 22.97 29.38
N PHE A 369 18.16 22.56 29.79
CA PHE A 369 17.93 21.34 30.56
C PHE A 369 17.74 20.07 29.70
N GLU A 370 17.87 20.18 28.37
CA GLU A 370 17.73 19.07 27.44
C GLU A 370 19.11 18.56 26.96
N ARG A 371 19.27 17.24 26.96
CA ARG A 371 20.39 16.55 26.30
C ARG A 371 19.88 15.74 25.12
N ILE A 372 20.56 15.83 23.98
CA ILE A 372 20.21 15.09 22.76
C ILE A 372 21.26 13.99 22.54
N GLU A 373 20.81 12.77 22.28
CA GLU A 373 21.65 11.63 21.90
C GLU A 373 21.09 10.99 20.62
N TRP A 374 21.95 10.81 19.62
CA TRP A 374 21.62 10.12 18.36
C TRP A 374 22.17 8.71 18.33
N ARG A 375 21.40 7.76 17.79
CA ARG A 375 21.82 6.37 17.63
C ARG A 375 21.36 5.81 16.29
N GLY A 376 22.27 5.20 15.55
CA GLY A 376 21.97 4.40 14.37
C GLY A 376 21.65 2.97 14.77
N LYS A 377 20.57 2.41 14.22
CA LYS A 377 20.17 1.01 14.39
C LYS A 377 20.06 0.37 13.02
N ASN A 378 21.15 -0.25 12.61
CA ASN A 378 21.23 -0.95 11.35
C ASN A 378 20.63 -2.35 11.47
N SER A 379 20.33 -2.94 10.32
CA SER A 379 19.89 -4.32 10.17
C SER A 379 20.49 -4.90 8.90
N GLY A 380 20.15 -6.14 8.59
CA GLY A 380 20.71 -6.83 7.44
C GLY A 380 22.08 -7.45 7.73
N LYS A 381 22.46 -8.38 6.86
CA LYS A 381 23.65 -9.23 6.97
C LYS A 381 24.93 -8.42 6.84
N GLN A 382 24.94 -7.36 6.02
CA GLN A 382 26.13 -6.53 5.81
C GLN A 382 26.52 -5.81 7.12
N ALA A 383 25.55 -5.17 7.78
CA ALA A 383 25.78 -4.50 9.06
C ALA A 383 26.12 -5.49 10.20
N GLU A 384 25.52 -6.69 10.18
CA GLU A 384 25.83 -7.76 11.14
C GLU A 384 27.28 -8.25 10.99
N ASN A 385 27.72 -8.50 9.76
CA ASN A 385 29.08 -8.96 9.47
C ASN A 385 30.16 -7.94 9.87
N GLU A 386 29.86 -6.64 9.75
CA GLU A 386 30.77 -5.57 10.16
C GLU A 386 30.66 -5.20 11.65
N ASN A 387 29.76 -5.84 12.41
CA ASN A 387 29.45 -5.51 13.81
C ASN A 387 28.95 -4.06 14.00
N LEU A 388 28.31 -3.48 12.99
CA LEU A 388 27.83 -2.10 12.97
C LEU A 388 26.30 -2.01 13.11
N LEU A 389 25.70 -2.93 13.89
CA LEU A 389 24.24 -2.96 14.12
C LEU A 389 23.75 -1.78 14.97
N ASN A 390 24.56 -1.32 15.93
CA ASN A 390 24.23 -0.20 16.80
C ASN A 390 25.38 0.80 16.76
N LEU A 391 25.07 2.03 16.36
CA LEU A 391 26.02 3.13 16.26
C LEU A 391 25.61 4.22 17.25
N ASP A 392 26.55 4.72 18.05
CA ASP A 392 26.42 5.95 18.82
C ASP A 392 27.18 7.12 18.17
N PHE A 393 27.72 6.90 16.97
CA PHE A 393 28.48 7.85 16.18
C PHE A 393 29.66 8.46 16.94
N ASP A 394 30.28 7.69 17.84
CA ASP A 394 31.35 8.16 18.73
C ASP A 394 30.95 9.43 19.51
N LYS A 395 29.64 9.60 19.76
CA LYS A 395 29.02 10.78 20.38
C LYS A 395 29.23 12.09 19.64
N TYR A 396 29.64 12.04 18.37
CA TYR A 396 29.89 13.23 17.55
C TYR A 396 28.66 14.15 17.45
N PHE A 397 27.46 13.56 17.35
CA PHE A 397 26.21 14.31 17.25
C PHE A 397 25.54 14.59 18.60
N ASP A 398 26.20 14.33 19.73
CA ASP A 398 25.61 14.64 21.04
C ASP A 398 25.29 16.14 21.14
N ASN A 399 24.09 16.44 21.66
CA ASN A 399 23.53 17.79 21.74
C ASN A 399 23.31 18.52 20.40
N HIS A 400 23.53 17.87 19.26
CA HIS A 400 23.20 18.42 17.95
C HIS A 400 21.72 18.19 17.63
N THR A 401 21.08 19.18 17.01
CA THR A 401 19.69 19.08 16.54
C THR A 401 19.57 18.42 15.16
N GLU A 402 20.71 18.14 14.53
CA GLU A 402 20.84 17.51 13.23
C GLU A 402 21.88 16.38 13.30
N CYS A 403 21.68 15.35 12.49
CA CYS A 403 22.58 14.20 12.37
C CYS A 403 22.69 13.81 10.89
N THR A 404 23.92 13.64 10.40
CA THR A 404 24.18 13.22 9.03
C THR A 404 24.91 11.89 9.00
N VAL A 405 24.40 10.94 8.23
CA VAL A 405 24.98 9.60 8.10
C VAL A 405 25.05 9.18 6.63
N ASP A 406 25.83 8.12 6.36
CA ASP A 406 25.94 7.53 5.02
C ASP A 406 24.98 6.36 4.85
N ALA A 407 24.36 6.26 3.68
CA ALA A 407 23.70 5.04 3.23
C ALA A 407 24.76 3.98 2.87
N LYS A 408 24.94 2.96 3.71
CA LYS A 408 26.03 1.96 3.55
C LYS A 408 25.54 0.52 3.36
N PHE A 409 24.62 0.08 4.21
CA PHE A 409 24.23 -1.33 4.28
C PHE A 409 22.89 -1.56 3.60
N LEU A 410 22.74 -2.64 2.85
CA LEU A 410 21.43 -3.06 2.35
C LEU A 410 20.54 -3.43 3.54
N GLY A 411 19.30 -2.93 3.58
CA GLY A 411 18.33 -3.33 4.59
C GLY A 411 17.39 -2.22 5.06
N HIS A 412 16.67 -2.53 6.14
CA HIS A 412 15.77 -1.59 6.83
C HIS A 412 16.41 -1.04 8.11
N HIS A 413 16.70 0.24 8.19
CA HIS A 413 17.43 0.84 9.31
C HIS A 413 16.60 1.89 10.01
N TYR A 414 17.04 2.25 11.23
CA TYR A 414 16.44 3.33 11.98
C TYR A 414 17.52 4.29 12.46
N ILE A 415 17.22 5.57 12.36
CA ILE A 415 17.85 6.55 13.25
C ILE A 415 16.95 6.73 14.47
N GLU A 416 17.54 6.78 15.66
CA GLU A 416 16.88 7.06 16.93
C GLU A 416 17.49 8.34 17.51
N CYS A 417 16.63 9.27 17.93
CA CYS A 417 17.04 10.41 18.73
C CYS A 417 16.33 10.36 20.08
N LYS A 418 17.10 10.52 21.16
CA LYS A 418 16.61 10.66 22.52
C LYS A 418 16.80 12.09 23.00
N ILE A 419 15.75 12.65 23.58
CA ILE A 419 15.76 13.95 24.23
C ILE A 419 15.56 13.69 25.73
N ILE A 420 16.65 13.80 26.46
CA ILE A 420 16.73 13.48 27.88
C ILE A 420 16.55 14.77 28.67
N ARG A 421 15.70 14.71 29.69
CA ARG A 421 15.37 15.82 30.59
C ARG A 421 15.51 15.34 32.03
N ASN A 422 16.10 16.15 32.90
CA ASN A 422 16.41 15.74 34.29
C ASN A 422 15.16 15.39 35.13
N HIS A 423 14.03 16.05 34.88
CA HIS A 423 12.81 15.92 35.70
C HIS A 423 11.57 15.51 34.89
N LEU A 424 11.74 15.15 33.61
CA LEU A 424 10.66 14.74 32.72
C LEU A 424 11.01 13.41 32.06
N ALA A 425 9.99 12.70 31.57
CA ALA A 425 10.21 11.48 30.80
C ALA A 425 11.11 11.78 29.58
N THR A 426 12.05 10.86 29.32
CA THR A 426 12.88 10.93 28.12
C THR A 426 11.99 10.72 26.91
N GLU A 427 12.03 11.66 25.98
CA GLU A 427 11.32 11.53 24.71
C GLU A 427 12.19 10.80 23.71
N LYS A 428 11.59 9.84 23.00
CA LYS A 428 12.25 9.05 21.97
C LYS A 428 11.50 9.19 20.65
N VAL A 429 12.25 9.53 19.60
CA VAL A 429 11.77 9.62 18.22
C VAL A 429 12.66 8.76 17.33
N THR A 430 12.05 8.11 16.34
CA THR A 430 12.75 7.21 15.43
C THR A 430 12.30 7.50 14.01
N PHE A 431 13.19 7.29 13.03
CA PHE A 431 12.87 7.44 11.63
C PHE A 431 13.39 6.25 10.83
N PRO A 432 12.52 5.49 10.15
CA PRO A 432 12.92 4.31 9.40
C PRO A 432 13.34 4.67 7.95
N ILE A 433 14.31 3.93 7.43
CA ILE A 433 14.82 4.07 6.06
C ILE A 433 15.05 2.70 5.43
N PHE A 434 14.98 2.62 4.10
CA PHE A 434 15.51 1.51 3.32
C PHE A 434 16.75 1.95 2.55
N VAL A 435 17.76 1.11 2.50
CA VAL A 435 18.98 1.32 1.69
C VAL A 435 19.13 0.13 0.75
N GLN A 436 19.53 0.37 -0.51
CA GLN A 436 19.72 -0.65 -1.57
C GLN A 436 21.18 -1.05 -1.78
#